data_AF-A0A3B0ZQY1-F1
#
_entry.id   AF-A0A3B0ZQY1-F1
#
_cell.length_a   1.000
_cell.length_b   1.000
_cell.length_c   1.000
_cell.angle_alpha   90.00
_cell.angle_beta   90.00
_cell.angle_gamma   90.00
#
_symmetry.space_group_name_H-M   'P 1'
#
loop_
_entity.id
_entity.type
_entity.pdbx_description
1 polymer ?
#
loop_
_entity_poly.entity_id
_entity_poly.type
_entity_poly.pdbx_seq_one_letter_code
_entity_poly.pdbx_strand_id
1 'polypeptide(L)' 'MPGTHIPIFTPDKIAETKPDYVLILAWNLKDEIMDQMSYIRDWGGKFVVPIPEVEIF' A
#
# COMPACT_ATOMS: atom_id res chain seq x y z
N MET A 1 -2.81 7.03 13.38
CA MET A 1 -2.47 7.18 14.81
C MET A 1 -2.01 8.62 15.04
N PRO A 2 -2.58 9.37 16.00
CA PRO A 2 -2.04 10.69 16.34
C PRO A 2 -0.69 10.48 17.05
N GLY A 3 0.40 10.99 16.49
CA GLY A 3 1.75 10.94 17.09
C GLY A 3 2.88 10.39 16.22
N THR A 4 2.61 9.83 15.02
CA THR A 4 3.67 9.21 14.20
C THR A 4 4.28 10.11 13.12
N HIS A 5 3.80 11.34 12.94
CA HIS A 5 4.27 12.27 11.90
C HIS A 5 4.31 11.68 10.47
N ILE A 6 3.52 10.64 10.18
CA ILE A 6 3.52 10.00 8.86
C ILE A 6 2.99 11.03 7.86
N PRO A 7 3.83 11.45 6.89
CA PRO A 7 3.40 12.41 5.88
C PRO A 7 2.32 11.78 4.99
N ILE A 8 1.26 12.53 4.73
CA ILE A 8 0.18 12.11 3.85
C ILE A 8 0.52 12.63 2.46
N PHE A 9 0.71 11.71 1.52
CA PHE A 9 0.97 12.01 0.12
C PHE A 9 -0.17 11.51 -0.77
N THR A 10 -0.21 12.00 -2.01
CA THR A 10 -1.06 11.44 -3.06
C THR A 10 -0.51 10.08 -3.54
N PRO A 11 -1.36 9.22 -4.13
CA PRO A 11 -0.96 7.94 -4.73
C PRO A 11 0.23 8.02 -5.69
N ASP A 12 0.36 9.13 -6.43
CA ASP A 12 1.45 9.35 -7.40
C ASP A 12 2.84 9.20 -6.78
N LYS A 13 2.97 9.51 -5.48
CA LYS A 13 4.23 9.38 -4.77
C LYS A 13 4.76 7.96 -4.76
N ILE A 14 3.88 6.95 -4.80
CA ILE A 14 4.26 5.53 -4.85
C ILE A 14 4.98 5.21 -6.15
N ALA A 15 4.52 5.77 -7.29
CA ALA A 15 5.17 5.56 -8.58
C ALA A 15 6.55 6.22 -8.65
N GLU A 16 6.73 7.37 -7.97
CA GLU A 16 8.00 8.06 -7.87
C GLU A 16 9.00 7.32 -6.97
N THR A 17 8.56 6.88 -5.79
CA THR A 17 9.44 6.29 -4.77
C THR A 17 9.64 4.79 -4.96
N LYS A 18 8.75 4.11 -5.69
CA LYS A 18 8.78 2.67 -5.99
C LYS A 18 9.10 1.83 -4.74
N PRO A 19 8.24 1.87 -3.70
CA PRO A 19 8.50 1.15 -2.48
C PRO A 19 8.44 -0.37 -2.70
N ASP A 20 9.20 -1.12 -1.90
CA ASP A 20 9.16 -2.58 -1.88
C ASP A 20 7.86 -3.11 -1.27
N TYR A 21 7.27 -2.37 -0.31
CA TYR A 21 6.06 -2.76 0.41
C TYR A 21 5.08 -1.58 0.55
N VAL A 22 3.81 -1.84 0.27
CA VAL A 22 2.70 -0.90 0.47
C VAL A 22 1.72 -1.49 1.48
N LEU A 23 1.63 -0.84 2.65
CA LEU A 23 0.74 -1.27 3.73
C LEU A 23 -0.68 -0.73 3.52
N ILE A 24 -1.64 -1.63 3.31
CA ILE A 24 -3.05 -1.31 3.19
C ILE A 24 -3.70 -1.38 4.58
N LEU A 25 -3.91 -0.21 5.18
CA LEU A 25 -4.62 -0.12 6.47
C LEU A 25 -6.15 -0.27 6.29
N ALA A 26 -6.68 0.20 5.16
CA ALA A 26 -8.09 0.10 4.82
C ALA A 26 -8.41 -1.27 4.20
N TRP A 27 -8.29 -2.33 5.00
CA TRP A 27 -8.47 -3.73 4.55
C TRP A 27 -9.82 -3.99 3.86
N ASN A 28 -10.86 -3.23 4.20
CA ASN A 28 -12.18 -3.29 3.56
C ASN A 28 -12.15 -2.93 2.06
N LEU A 29 -11.17 -2.16 1.62
CA LEU A 29 -11.00 -1.69 0.24
C LEU A 29 -9.77 -2.30 -0.43
N LYS A 30 -9.20 -3.39 0.14
CA LYS A 30 -7.93 -3.95 -0.34
C LYS A 30 -7.97 -4.28 -1.83
N ASP A 31 -9.06 -4.88 -2.31
CA ASP A 31 -9.15 -5.37 -3.69
C ASP A 31 -9.22 -4.21 -4.69
N GLU A 32 -9.98 -3.17 -4.36
CA GLU A 32 -10.07 -1.94 -5.16
C GLU A 32 -8.72 -1.20 -5.19
N ILE A 33 -8.04 -1.08 -4.05
CA ILE A 33 -6.72 -0.44 -3.97
C ILE A 33 -5.68 -1.24 -4.78
N MET A 34 -5.67 -2.57 -4.66
CA MET A 34 -4.75 -3.43 -5.40
C MET A 34 -5.00 -3.36 -6.92
N ASP A 35 -6.26 -3.22 -7.35
CA ASP A 35 -6.60 -3.07 -8.77
C ASP A 35 -6.15 -1.71 -9.32
N GLN A 36 -6.51 -0.62 -8.63
CA GLN A 36 -6.09 0.75 -8.98
C GLN A 36 -4.57 0.92 -8.96
N MET A 37 -3.89 0.20 -8.07
CA MET A 37 -2.44 0.27 -7.90
C MET A 37 -1.69 -0.95 -8.45
N SER A 38 -2.30 -1.71 -9.37
CA SER A 38 -1.71 -2.94 -9.93
C SER A 38 -0.31 -2.75 -10.54
N TYR A 39 -0.02 -1.55 -11.04
CA TYR A 39 1.27 -1.12 -11.55
C TYR A 39 2.44 -1.25 -10.54
N ILE A 40 2.15 -1.35 -9.23
CA ILE A 40 3.16 -1.59 -8.18
C ILE A 40 3.93 -2.88 -8.39
N ARG A 41 3.28 -3.88 -9.00
CA ARG A 41 3.90 -5.18 -9.29
C ARG A 41 4.97 -5.08 -10.39
N ASP A 42 4.92 -4.06 -11.25
CA ASP A 42 5.82 -3.93 -12.39
C ASP A 42 7.28 -3.73 -11.97
N TRP A 43 7.52 -3.15 -10.78
CA TRP A 43 8.85 -3.06 -10.18
C TRP A 43 9.09 -4.04 -9.04
N GLY A 44 8.16 -4.98 -8.81
CA GLY A 44 8.26 -5.98 -7.74
C GLY A 44 7.81 -5.51 -6.36
N GLY A 45 7.08 -4.39 -6.26
CA GLY A 45 6.45 -3.96 -5.02
C GLY A 45 5.35 -4.92 -4.58
N LYS A 46 5.17 -5.05 -3.26
CA LYS A 46 4.21 -5.97 -2.63
C LYS A 46 3.19 -5.23 -1.80
N PHE A 47 1.98 -5.77 -1.70
CA PHE A 47 0.96 -5.24 -0.82
C PHE A 47 0.95 -6.01 0.50
N VAL A 48 0.83 -5.29 1.60
CA VAL A 48 0.74 -5.87 2.95
C VAL A 48 -0.60 -5.50 3.56
N VAL A 49 -1.37 -6.50 3.98
CA VAL A 49 -2.63 -6.31 4.70
C VAL A 49 -2.44 -6.86 6.12
N PRO A 50 -2.47 -6.03 7.17
CA PRO A 50 -2.07 -6.46 8.52
C PRO A 50 -3.19 -7.12 9.35
N ILE A 51 -4.42 -7.20 8.83
CA ILE A 51 -5.62 -7.65 9.56
C ILE A 51 -6.48 -8.53 8.64
N PRO A 52 -7.06 -9.65 9.12
CA PRO A 52 -6.97 -10.21 10.47
C PRO A 52 -5.64 -10.92 10.76
N GLU A 53 -4.98 -11.44 9.72
CA GLU A 53 -3.61 -11.95 9.75
C GLU A 53 -2.77 -11.15 8.75
N VAL A 54 -1.45 -11.13 8.95
CA VAL A 54 -0.56 -10.42 8.01
C VAL A 54 -0.46 -11.22 6.72
N GLU A 55 -1.06 -10.70 5.66
CA GLU A 55 -0.99 -11.26 4.31
C GLU A 55 -0.12 -10.36 3.42
N ILE A 56 0.70 -10.99 2.57
CA ILE A 56 1.57 -10.32 1.61
C ILE A 56 1.18 -10.79 0.20
N PHE A 57 0.87 -9.84 -0.69
CA PHE A 57 0.42 -10.06 -2.06
C PHE A 57 1.37 -9.46 -3.10
#